data_AF-A0A0C3P706-F1
#
_entry.id   AF-A0A0C3P706-F1
#
_cell.length_a   1.000
_cell.length_b   1.000
_cell.length_c   1.000
_cell.angle_alpha   90.00
_cell.angle_beta   90.00
_cell.angle_gamma   90.00
#
_symmetry.space_group_name_H-M   'P 1'
#
loop_
_entity.id
_entity.type
_entity.pdbx_description
1 polymer ?
#
loop_
_entity_poly.entity_id
_entity_poly.type
_entity_poly.pdbx_seq_one_letter_code
_entity_poly.pdbx_strand_id
1 'polypeptide(L)'
;MEQENEAGETDSRHPERQDVYDDFGRIRGKLGIKAWKARWVKRKYAFDMKDVPREAEWMKVLYSYEESQMPMDASSLNIFRIFGTNTGIFEIFVLQRTIMGPCWLVIKDVNIDGPGISWCKLQASVSSPRDMRPMGDGVPEPPPFTIMSLAARTVLNHQENKREISCASGGIWRDGMHYLRPLYLLFMYCTVRLDDLTPPEQL
;
A
#
# COMPACT_ATOMS: atom_id res chain seq x y z
N MET A 1 3.32 -37.33 31.75
CA MET A 1 4.28 -36.39 32.37
C MET A 1 4.00 -35.05 31.73
N GLU A 2 3.05 -34.33 32.28
CA GLU A 2 2.71 -32.97 31.89
C GLU A 2 3.77 -32.08 32.53
N GLN A 3 4.58 -31.40 31.71
CA GLN A 3 5.50 -30.38 32.19
C GLN A 3 4.66 -29.15 32.52
N GLU A 4 4.45 -28.92 33.81
CA GLU A 4 3.94 -27.66 34.34
C GLU A 4 4.94 -26.56 33.95
N ASN A 5 4.49 -25.62 33.13
CA ASN A 5 5.21 -24.37 32.88
C ASN A 5 5.26 -23.59 34.19
N GLU A 6 6.46 -23.48 34.77
CA GLU A 6 6.74 -22.62 35.92
C GLU A 6 6.27 -21.19 35.62
N ALA A 7 5.27 -20.74 36.37
CA ALA A 7 4.81 -19.37 36.35
C ALA A 7 5.94 -18.48 36.89
N GLY A 8 6.52 -17.68 35.99
CA GLY A 8 7.54 -16.68 36.34
C GLY A 8 7.02 -15.73 37.43
N GLU A 9 7.83 -15.60 38.48
CA GLU A 9 7.60 -14.71 39.62
C GLU A 9 7.40 -13.27 39.12
N THR A 10 6.22 -12.70 39.40
CA THR A 10 5.87 -11.35 38.92
C THR A 10 6.45 -10.33 39.88
N ASP A 11 7.60 -9.74 39.53
CA ASP A 11 8.15 -8.60 40.26
C ASP A 11 7.12 -7.47 40.28
N SER A 12 6.83 -6.95 41.48
CA SER A 12 5.79 -5.93 41.74
C SER A 12 6.19 -4.54 41.25
N ARG A 13 7.36 -4.42 40.62
CA ARG A 13 7.90 -3.19 40.09
C ARG A 13 7.24 -2.81 38.77
N HIS A 14 6.59 -1.64 38.74
CA HIS A 14 6.11 -1.06 37.50
C HIS A 14 7.30 -0.65 36.62
N PRO A 15 7.33 -1.03 35.32
CA PRO A 15 8.40 -0.67 34.42
C PRO A 15 8.45 0.84 34.17
N GLU A 16 9.64 1.43 34.26
CA GLU A 16 9.84 2.82 33.90
C GLU A 16 10.03 2.99 32.39
N ARG A 17 9.88 4.23 31.91
CA ARG A 17 10.10 4.56 30.49
C ARG A 17 11.51 4.18 30.01
N GLN A 18 12.51 4.28 30.87
CA GLN A 18 13.87 3.93 30.52
C GLN A 18 14.03 2.41 30.34
N ASP A 19 13.40 1.61 31.21
CA ASP A 19 13.44 0.15 31.13
C ASP A 19 12.85 -0.34 29.78
N VAL A 20 11.74 0.25 29.34
CA VAL A 20 11.12 -0.04 28.03
C VAL A 20 12.04 0.37 26.88
N TYR A 21 12.73 1.51 27.00
CA TYR A 21 13.64 2.00 25.98
C TYR A 21 14.86 1.07 25.83
N ASP A 22 15.42 0.60 26.95
CA ASP A 22 16.58 -0.28 26.99
C ASP A 22 16.22 -1.70 26.49
N ASP A 23 15.06 -2.22 26.88
CA ASP A 23 14.54 -3.49 26.38
C ASP A 23 14.33 -3.47 24.86
N PHE A 24 13.71 -2.41 24.33
CA PHE A 24 13.58 -2.23 22.89
C PHE A 24 14.96 -2.14 22.22
N GLY A 25 15.92 -1.47 22.86
CA GLY A 25 17.33 -1.43 22.44
C GLY A 25 17.97 -2.81 22.28
N ARG A 26 17.67 -3.76 23.18
CA ARG A 26 18.14 -5.15 23.09
C ARG A 26 17.45 -5.91 21.97
N ILE A 27 16.14 -5.77 21.82
CA ILE A 27 15.35 -6.44 20.76
C ILE A 27 15.84 -5.98 19.38
N ARG A 28 15.93 -4.67 19.16
CA ARG A 28 16.36 -4.11 17.87
C ARG A 28 17.80 -4.50 17.52
N GLY A 29 18.66 -4.63 18.54
CA GLY A 29 20.06 -5.02 18.36
C GLY A 29 20.20 -6.42 17.79
N LYS A 30 19.35 -7.36 18.24
CA LYS A 30 19.27 -8.72 17.67
C LYS A 30 18.78 -8.73 16.22
N LEU A 31 17.94 -7.77 15.85
CA LEU A 31 17.38 -7.62 14.50
C LEU A 31 18.25 -6.77 13.55
N GLY A 32 19.37 -6.21 14.04
CA GLY A 32 20.28 -5.40 13.23
C GLY A 32 19.76 -3.99 12.89
N ILE A 33 18.69 -3.50 13.53
CA ILE A 33 18.08 -2.20 13.24
C ILE A 33 18.99 -1.07 13.74
N LYS A 34 19.58 -0.31 12.82
CA LYS A 34 20.58 0.72 13.15
C LYS A 34 19.94 2.04 13.53
N ALA A 35 19.11 2.58 12.64
CA ALA A 35 18.52 3.92 12.76
C ALA A 35 17.03 3.85 13.09
N TRP A 36 16.64 4.51 14.19
CA TRP A 36 15.26 4.55 14.65
C TRP A 36 15.00 5.84 15.45
N LYS A 37 13.74 6.18 15.62
CA LYS A 37 13.26 7.29 16.45
C LYS A 37 12.15 6.77 17.34
N ALA A 38 12.11 7.26 18.57
CA ALA A 38 11.01 6.97 19.50
C ALA A 38 10.45 8.23 20.13
N ARG A 39 9.16 8.18 20.44
CA ARG A 39 8.49 9.20 21.25
C ARG A 39 7.36 8.57 22.05
N TRP A 40 7.16 9.05 23.27
CA TRP A 40 6.03 8.67 24.11
C TRP A 40 4.75 9.35 23.64
N VAL A 41 3.67 8.59 23.50
CA VAL A 41 2.36 9.07 23.05
C VAL A 41 1.24 8.38 23.82
N LYS A 42 0.18 9.11 24.16
CA LYS A 42 -1.04 8.49 24.68
C LYS A 42 -1.85 7.91 23.51
N ARG A 43 -2.31 6.67 23.63
CA ARG A 43 -3.17 6.00 22.65
C ARG A 43 -4.29 5.24 23.34
N LYS A 44 -5.40 5.12 22.62
CA LYS A 44 -6.56 4.34 23.02
C LYS A 44 -6.57 3.00 22.28
N TYR A 45 -6.98 1.95 22.98
CA TYR A 45 -7.17 0.60 22.46
C TYR A 45 -8.58 0.12 22.82
N ALA A 46 -9.28 -0.46 21.85
CA ALA A 46 -10.68 -0.87 22.04
C ALA A 46 -11.02 -2.17 21.30
N PHE A 47 -10.02 -3.04 21.09
CA PHE A 47 -10.19 -4.32 20.41
C PHE A 47 -10.11 -5.50 21.41
N ASP A 48 -10.12 -6.73 20.91
CA ASP A 48 -10.47 -7.94 21.68
C ASP A 48 -9.42 -8.43 22.70
N MET A 49 -8.30 -7.73 22.90
CA MET A 49 -7.28 -8.16 23.85
C MET A 49 -7.58 -7.63 25.25
N LYS A 50 -7.91 -8.56 26.17
CA LYS A 50 -8.31 -8.25 27.55
C LYS A 50 -7.21 -7.61 28.39
N ASP A 51 -5.96 -8.00 28.16
CA ASP A 51 -4.81 -7.55 28.97
C ASP A 51 -4.26 -6.19 28.54
N VAL A 52 -4.83 -5.59 27.49
CA VAL A 52 -4.39 -4.28 26.98
C VAL A 52 -5.29 -3.19 27.54
N PRO A 53 -4.75 -2.20 28.28
CA PRO A 53 -5.54 -1.11 28.84
C PRO A 53 -6.19 -0.27 27.74
N ARG A 54 -7.41 0.23 28.01
CA ARG A 54 -8.17 1.05 27.05
C ARG A 54 -7.50 2.36 26.69
N GLU A 55 -6.77 2.93 27.61
CA GLU A 55 -5.95 4.12 27.41
C GLU A 55 -4.64 3.93 28.18
N ALA A 56 -3.53 4.12 27.48
CA ALA A 56 -2.21 4.02 28.08
C ALA A 56 -1.22 4.93 27.36
N GLU A 57 -0.05 5.07 27.94
CA GLU A 57 1.10 5.67 27.30
C GLU A 57 1.91 4.60 26.54
N TRP A 58 2.25 4.90 25.30
CA TRP A 58 2.91 3.97 24.38
C TRP A 58 4.19 4.60 23.86
N MET A 59 5.23 3.79 23.69
CA MET A 59 6.42 4.21 22.96
C MET A 59 6.18 4.02 21.45
N LYS A 60 5.89 5.11 20.73
CA LYS A 60 5.82 5.08 19.27
C LYS A 60 7.23 5.04 18.70
N VAL A 61 7.55 3.94 18.02
CA VAL A 61 8.81 3.77 17.30
C VAL A 61 8.62 4.02 15.80
N LEU A 62 9.65 4.57 15.15
CA LEU A 62 9.76 4.74 13.70
C LEU A 62 11.15 4.29 13.26
N TYR A 63 11.22 3.38 12.29
CA TYR A 63 12.47 2.94 11.66
C TYR A 63 12.22 2.67 10.16
N SER A 64 13.28 2.44 9.37
CA SER A 64 13.18 2.23 7.92
C SER A 64 12.51 0.91 7.58
N TYR A 65 11.74 0.89 6.49
CA TYR A 65 11.14 -0.34 5.94
C TYR A 65 12.16 -1.26 5.24
N GLU A 66 13.39 -0.78 5.03
CA GLU A 66 14.51 -1.59 4.52
C GLU A 66 15.12 -2.50 5.59
N GLU A 67 14.86 -2.20 6.86
CA GLU A 67 15.36 -2.97 8.00
C GLU A 67 14.45 -4.18 8.28
N SER A 68 14.96 -5.15 9.04
CA SER A 68 14.20 -6.35 9.37
C SER A 68 12.90 -6.06 10.12
N GLN A 69 11.85 -6.79 9.74
CA GLN A 69 10.55 -6.71 10.38
C GLN A 69 10.62 -7.27 11.82
N MET A 70 9.96 -6.58 12.75
CA MET A 70 9.88 -7.03 14.14
C MET A 70 8.86 -8.18 14.28
N PRO A 71 9.18 -9.27 15.00
CA PRO A 71 8.22 -10.33 15.27
C PRO A 71 6.97 -9.82 15.99
N MET A 72 5.78 -10.31 15.63
CA MET A 72 4.51 -9.90 16.25
C MET A 72 4.37 -10.34 17.72
N ASP A 73 5.03 -11.43 18.07
CA ASP A 73 5.10 -12.04 19.39
C ASP A 73 6.28 -11.52 20.24
N ALA A 74 7.07 -10.56 19.70
CA ALA A 74 8.17 -9.95 20.43
C ALA A 74 7.65 -9.30 21.72
N SER A 75 8.20 -9.77 22.84
CA SER A 75 7.93 -9.30 24.19
C SER A 75 9.23 -9.32 25.00
N SER A 76 9.25 -8.57 26.10
CA SER A 76 10.34 -8.55 27.07
C SER A 76 9.78 -8.40 28.47
N LEU A 77 10.66 -8.34 29.47
CA LEU A 77 10.26 -8.13 30.87
C LEU A 77 9.38 -6.88 31.04
N ASN A 78 9.74 -5.78 30.36
CA ASN A 78 9.05 -4.50 30.45
C ASN A 78 8.12 -4.21 29.26
N ILE A 79 8.12 -5.06 28.23
CA ILE A 79 7.30 -4.90 27.02
C ILE A 79 6.34 -6.09 26.91
N PHE A 80 5.09 -5.86 27.31
CA PHE A 80 4.04 -6.87 27.20
C PHE A 80 3.72 -7.22 25.74
N ARG A 81 3.60 -6.21 24.87
CA ARG A 81 3.23 -6.41 23.46
C ARG A 81 3.66 -5.27 22.56
N ILE A 82 3.95 -5.60 21.31
CA ILE A 82 4.28 -4.65 20.24
C ILE A 82 3.19 -4.70 19.17
N PHE A 83 2.73 -3.53 18.72
CA PHE A 83 1.70 -3.40 17.69
C PHE A 83 2.27 -2.73 16.43
N GLY A 84 1.62 -2.99 15.29
CA GLY A 84 1.93 -2.33 14.03
C GLY A 84 3.22 -2.81 13.35
N THR A 85 3.72 -4.01 13.71
CA THR A 85 4.94 -4.57 13.12
C THR A 85 4.75 -5.01 11.66
N ASN A 86 3.52 -5.35 11.26
CA ASN A 86 3.16 -5.79 9.90
C ASN A 86 2.23 -4.82 9.17
N THR A 87 2.26 -3.54 9.52
CA THR A 87 1.45 -2.54 8.84
C THR A 87 2.11 -2.12 7.53
N GLY A 88 1.38 -2.25 6.42
CA GLY A 88 1.88 -1.92 5.09
C GLY A 88 2.21 -0.43 4.93
N ILE A 89 3.28 -0.12 4.17
CA ILE A 89 3.72 1.27 3.91
C ILE A 89 2.57 2.12 3.39
N PHE A 90 1.79 1.57 2.45
CA PHE A 90 0.64 2.24 1.86
C PHE A 90 -0.44 2.57 2.89
N GLU A 91 -0.77 1.63 3.78
CA GLU A 91 -1.76 1.84 4.85
C GLU A 91 -1.34 2.97 5.78
N ILE A 92 -0.08 2.95 6.24
CA ILE A 92 0.46 4.02 7.07
C ILE A 92 0.38 5.36 6.34
N PHE A 93 0.74 5.38 5.05
CA PHE A 93 0.73 6.59 4.24
C PHE A 93 -0.69 7.18 4.13
N VAL A 94 -1.69 6.41 3.69
CA VAL A 94 -3.04 6.92 3.48
C VAL A 94 -3.69 7.35 4.80
N LEU A 95 -3.46 6.62 5.90
CA LEU A 95 -3.99 6.97 7.21
C LEU A 95 -3.34 8.25 7.77
N GLN A 96 -2.02 8.38 7.67
CA GLN A 96 -1.31 9.57 8.16
C GLN A 96 -1.63 10.82 7.34
N ARG A 97 -1.96 10.67 6.06
CA ARG A 97 -2.30 11.77 5.15
C ARG A 97 -3.81 11.96 4.98
N THR A 98 -4.62 11.20 5.71
CA THR A 98 -6.09 11.24 5.68
C THR A 98 -6.66 11.15 4.27
N ILE A 99 -6.10 10.26 3.44
CA ILE A 99 -6.55 10.02 2.07
C ILE A 99 -7.66 8.95 2.11
N MET A 100 -8.88 9.33 1.76
CA MET A 100 -10.08 8.47 1.86
C MET A 100 -10.61 8.03 0.48
N GLY A 101 -9.71 7.64 -0.42
CA GLY A 101 -10.03 7.21 -1.79
C GLY A 101 -9.49 8.16 -2.87
N PRO A 102 -9.95 8.01 -4.13
CA PRO A 102 -9.54 8.89 -5.23
C PRO A 102 -9.90 10.34 -4.93
N CYS A 103 -8.89 11.21 -4.89
CA CYS A 103 -9.06 12.63 -4.63
C CYS A 103 -7.92 13.43 -5.27
N TRP A 104 -8.10 14.74 -5.36
CA TRP A 104 -7.03 15.64 -5.76
C TRP A 104 -5.99 15.76 -4.64
N LEU A 105 -4.72 15.65 -5.02
CA LEU A 105 -3.59 15.75 -4.11
C LEU A 105 -2.76 16.99 -4.42
N VAL A 106 -2.38 17.72 -3.37
CA VAL A 106 -1.35 18.75 -3.44
C VAL A 106 -0.03 18.10 -3.04
N ILE A 107 0.93 18.16 -3.95
CA ILE A 107 2.27 17.61 -3.76
C ILE A 107 3.28 18.75 -3.77
N LYS A 108 4.11 18.84 -2.73
CA LYS A 108 5.18 19.83 -2.59
C LYS A 108 6.54 19.18 -2.81
N ASP A 109 7.54 20.00 -3.13
CA ASP A 109 8.95 19.61 -3.27
C ASP A 109 9.13 18.39 -4.18
N VAL A 110 8.45 18.44 -5.33
CA VAL A 110 8.45 17.37 -6.32
C VAL A 110 9.78 17.37 -7.07
N ASN A 111 10.39 16.19 -7.16
CA ASN A 111 11.48 15.94 -8.08
C ASN A 111 10.95 15.18 -9.32
N ILE A 112 11.02 15.82 -10.48
CA ILE A 112 10.59 15.26 -11.78
C ILE A 112 11.73 14.46 -12.43
N ASP A 113 12.96 14.63 -11.95
CA ASP A 113 14.12 13.95 -12.47
C ASP A 113 14.20 12.52 -11.91
N GLY A 114 14.10 11.53 -12.79
CA GLY A 114 14.24 10.13 -12.40
C GLY A 114 14.18 9.17 -13.58
N PRO A 115 14.68 7.94 -13.40
CA PRO A 115 14.46 6.88 -14.38
C PRO A 115 12.96 6.61 -14.45
N GLY A 116 12.36 6.68 -15.64
CA GLY A 116 10.93 6.41 -15.82
C GLY A 116 10.58 5.00 -15.38
N ILE A 117 9.95 4.85 -14.22
CA ILE A 117 9.54 3.57 -13.63
C ILE A 117 8.16 3.10 -14.12
N SER A 118 7.36 4.02 -14.64
CA SER A 118 6.00 3.76 -15.11
C SER A 118 5.82 4.14 -16.59
N TRP A 119 4.74 3.64 -17.19
CA TRP A 119 4.31 4.00 -18.54
C TRP A 119 3.44 5.26 -18.58
N CYS A 120 3.44 6.05 -17.49
CA CYS A 120 2.72 7.32 -17.40
C CYS A 120 3.50 8.44 -18.11
N LYS A 121 2.76 9.39 -18.70
CA LYS A 121 3.34 10.55 -19.41
C LYS A 121 4.18 11.46 -18.51
N LEU A 122 3.78 11.59 -17.24
CA LEU A 122 4.47 12.39 -16.23
C LEU A 122 4.79 11.50 -15.03
N GLN A 123 6.02 11.64 -14.53
CA GLN A 123 6.51 10.93 -13.36
C GLN A 123 7.16 11.92 -12.42
N ALA A 124 6.95 11.72 -11.14
CA ALA A 124 7.33 12.64 -10.08
C ALA A 124 7.62 11.84 -8.82
N SER A 125 8.65 12.24 -8.08
CA SER A 125 9.06 11.63 -6.82
C SER A 125 9.08 12.68 -5.70
N VAL A 126 8.87 12.21 -4.47
CA VAL A 126 8.81 13.06 -3.27
C VAL A 126 9.58 12.35 -2.17
N SER A 127 10.48 13.06 -1.50
CA SER A 127 11.34 12.46 -0.47
C SER A 127 10.62 12.19 0.85
N SER A 128 9.55 12.93 1.17
CA SER A 128 8.81 12.77 2.42
C SER A 128 7.30 12.64 2.19
N PRO A 129 6.62 11.71 2.90
CA PRO A 129 5.18 11.55 2.79
C PRO A 129 4.40 12.75 3.34
N ARG A 130 5.06 13.66 4.07
CA ARG A 130 4.41 14.86 4.64
C ARG A 130 4.11 15.93 3.60
N ASP A 131 4.74 15.82 2.44
CA ASP A 131 4.65 16.81 1.38
C ASP A 131 3.51 16.49 0.39
N MET A 132 2.80 15.38 0.59
CA MET A 132 1.58 15.01 -0.12
C MET A 132 0.35 15.16 0.76
N ARG A 133 -0.69 15.89 0.36
CA ARG A 133 -1.96 15.95 1.12
C ARG A 133 -3.17 16.02 0.20
N PRO A 134 -4.36 15.55 0.64
CA PRO A 134 -5.62 15.90 0.00
C PRO A 134 -5.76 17.41 -0.15
N MET A 135 -6.28 17.83 -1.29
CA MET A 135 -6.71 19.21 -1.50
C MET A 135 -7.92 19.51 -0.62
N GLY A 136 -7.95 20.71 -0.02
CA GLY A 136 -9.07 21.19 0.81
C GLY A 136 -10.17 21.79 -0.06
N ASP A 137 -10.86 22.82 0.43
CA ASP A 137 -11.96 23.46 -0.30
C ASP A 137 -11.53 24.05 -1.65
N GLY A 138 -12.46 24.08 -2.62
CA GLY A 138 -12.20 24.58 -3.98
C GLY A 138 -11.53 23.57 -4.91
N VAL A 139 -11.74 22.26 -4.66
CA VAL A 139 -11.24 21.19 -5.51
C VAL A 139 -11.81 21.28 -6.93
N PRO A 140 -11.00 21.12 -7.98
CA PRO A 140 -11.51 21.02 -9.35
C PRO A 140 -12.47 19.85 -9.53
N GLU A 141 -13.32 19.92 -10.55
CA GLU A 141 -14.12 18.75 -10.93
C GLU A 141 -13.21 17.53 -11.20
N PRO A 142 -13.64 16.31 -10.85
CA PRO A 142 -12.86 15.12 -11.11
C PRO A 142 -12.43 15.06 -12.58
N PRO A 143 -11.16 14.69 -12.87
CA PRO A 143 -10.69 14.67 -14.25
C PRO A 143 -11.44 13.58 -15.03
N PRO A 144 -11.68 13.78 -16.34
CA PRO A 144 -12.16 12.72 -17.19
C PRO A 144 -11.21 11.51 -17.16
N PHE A 145 -11.78 10.30 -17.20
CA PHE A 145 -11.00 9.07 -17.33
C PHE A 145 -11.19 8.45 -18.71
N THR A 146 -10.14 7.79 -19.19
CA THR A 146 -10.21 6.95 -20.40
C THR A 146 -10.56 5.53 -19.99
N ILE A 147 -11.64 4.99 -20.53
CA ILE A 147 -12.11 3.64 -20.27
C ILE A 147 -11.80 2.78 -21.50
N MET A 148 -11.24 1.58 -21.28
CA MET A 148 -11.08 0.56 -22.31
C MET A 148 -11.87 -0.69 -21.91
N SER A 149 -12.69 -1.19 -22.82
CA SER A 149 -13.29 -2.52 -22.72
C SER A 149 -12.57 -3.44 -23.71
N LEU A 150 -12.19 -4.63 -23.27
CA LEU A 150 -11.47 -5.62 -24.08
C LEU A 150 -12.17 -6.97 -23.98
N ALA A 151 -12.40 -7.60 -25.12
CA ALA A 151 -12.92 -8.95 -25.25
C ALA A 151 -11.95 -9.79 -26.07
N ALA A 152 -11.57 -10.97 -25.58
CA ALA A 152 -10.68 -11.89 -26.27
C ALA A 152 -11.30 -13.28 -26.41
N ARG A 153 -11.04 -13.97 -27.51
CA ARG A 153 -11.39 -15.38 -27.72
C ARG A 153 -10.14 -16.21 -27.85
N THR A 154 -10.17 -17.41 -27.25
CA THR A 154 -9.06 -18.35 -27.27
C THR A 154 -9.46 -19.67 -27.93
N VAL A 155 -8.55 -20.30 -28.65
CA VAL A 155 -8.68 -21.66 -29.21
C VAL A 155 -7.63 -22.58 -28.56
N LEU A 156 -7.97 -23.86 -28.39
CA LEU A 156 -7.03 -24.86 -27.89
C LEU A 156 -6.23 -25.44 -29.06
N ASN A 157 -4.92 -25.27 -29.05
CA ASN A 157 -4.02 -26.01 -29.92
C ASN A 157 -3.90 -27.43 -29.38
N HIS A 158 -4.45 -28.40 -30.10
CA HIS A 158 -4.48 -29.81 -29.69
C HIS A 158 -3.13 -30.52 -29.81
N GLN A 159 -2.20 -30.03 -30.64
CA GLN A 159 -0.87 -30.63 -30.78
C GLN A 159 0.03 -30.26 -29.60
N GLU A 160 -0.01 -28.99 -29.19
CA GLU A 160 0.77 -28.48 -28.06
C GLU A 160 0.02 -28.50 -26.72
N ASN A 161 -1.29 -28.78 -26.74
CA ASN A 161 -2.20 -28.70 -25.60
C ASN A 161 -2.15 -27.35 -24.87
N LYS A 162 -2.06 -26.25 -25.63
CA LYS A 162 -2.00 -24.87 -25.12
C LYS A 162 -3.16 -24.04 -25.66
N ARG A 163 -3.63 -23.06 -24.88
CA ARG A 163 -4.63 -22.09 -25.34
C ARG A 163 -3.92 -20.92 -26.01
N GLU A 164 -4.35 -20.61 -27.21
CA GLU A 164 -3.86 -19.48 -28.01
C GLU A 164 -4.97 -18.46 -28.17
N ILE A 165 -4.64 -17.17 -28.12
CA ILE A 165 -5.60 -16.09 -28.37
C ILE A 165 -5.78 -15.98 -29.88
N SER A 166 -6.97 -16.26 -30.38
CA SER A 166 -7.26 -16.23 -31.82
C SER A 166 -7.82 -14.88 -32.27
N CYS A 167 -8.52 -14.16 -31.38
CA CYS A 167 -8.92 -12.79 -31.66
C CYS A 167 -9.11 -11.99 -30.38
N ALA A 168 -8.91 -10.68 -30.50
CA ALA A 168 -9.28 -9.71 -29.49
C ALA A 168 -9.98 -8.52 -30.17
N SER A 169 -10.96 -7.95 -29.48
CA SER A 169 -11.63 -6.71 -29.86
C SER A 169 -11.72 -5.80 -28.64
N GLY A 170 -11.71 -4.49 -28.85
CA GLY A 170 -11.83 -3.55 -27.75
C GLY A 170 -12.44 -2.22 -28.19
N GLY A 171 -13.07 -1.55 -27.23
CA GLY A 171 -13.60 -0.19 -27.37
C GLY A 171 -12.87 0.74 -26.40
N ILE A 172 -12.56 1.96 -26.86
CA ILE A 172 -11.92 2.99 -26.03
C ILE A 172 -12.86 4.20 -25.99
N TRP A 173 -13.21 4.63 -24.78
CA TRP A 173 -13.97 5.85 -24.54
C TRP A 173 -13.07 6.84 -23.81
N ARG A 174 -12.76 7.94 -24.47
CA ARG A 174 -12.06 9.07 -23.85
C ARG A 174 -13.12 10.01 -23.27
N ASP A 175 -12.81 10.66 -22.15
CA ASP A 175 -13.70 11.65 -21.52
C ASP A 175 -15.04 11.08 -21.02
N GLY A 176 -15.00 9.89 -20.43
CA GLY A 176 -16.18 9.10 -20.04
C GLY A 176 -17.09 9.70 -18.96
N MET A 177 -16.82 10.90 -18.44
CA MET A 177 -17.67 11.52 -17.41
C MET A 177 -18.97 12.11 -17.97
N HIS A 178 -19.07 12.35 -19.28
CA HIS A 178 -20.27 12.91 -19.93
C HIS A 178 -21.16 11.91 -20.70
N TYR A 179 -20.79 10.62 -20.78
CA TYR A 179 -21.41 9.67 -21.73
C TYR A 179 -22.25 8.54 -21.13
N LEU A 180 -22.65 8.61 -19.85
CA LEU A 180 -23.71 7.73 -19.31
C LEU A 180 -25.13 8.25 -19.59
N ARG A 181 -25.36 8.90 -20.74
CA ARG A 181 -26.71 9.11 -21.28
C ARG A 181 -26.98 8.04 -22.35
N PRO A 182 -28.12 7.33 -22.29
CA PRO A 182 -28.38 6.22 -23.19
C PRO A 182 -28.77 6.75 -24.56
N LEU A 183 -27.80 6.95 -25.46
CA LEU A 183 -28.09 7.15 -26.88
C LEU A 183 -27.12 6.37 -27.76
N TYR A 184 -27.69 5.34 -28.38
CA TYR A 184 -27.32 4.65 -29.62
C TYR A 184 -25.88 4.12 -29.74
N LEU A 185 -25.78 2.80 -29.52
CA LEU A 185 -24.78 1.91 -30.11
C LEU A 185 -24.52 2.30 -31.59
N LEU A 186 -23.41 2.97 -31.84
CA LEU A 186 -22.64 2.76 -33.05
C LEU A 186 -21.34 2.09 -32.59
N PHE A 187 -21.38 0.75 -32.52
CA PHE A 187 -20.17 -0.04 -32.38
C PHE A 187 -19.33 0.16 -33.65
N MET A 188 -18.40 1.11 -33.62
CA MET A 188 -17.31 1.13 -34.59
C MET A 188 -16.32 0.04 -34.17
N TYR A 189 -16.51 -1.16 -34.70
CA TYR A 189 -15.58 -2.27 -34.53
C TYR A 189 -14.31 -1.97 -35.34
N CYS A 190 -13.24 -1.52 -34.68
CA CYS A 190 -11.92 -1.57 -35.28
C CYS A 190 -11.36 -2.97 -35.03
N THR A 191 -11.49 -3.86 -36.01
CA THR A 191 -10.80 -5.15 -36.01
C THR A 191 -9.35 -4.93 -36.42
N VAL A 192 -8.44 -4.95 -35.45
CA VAL A 192 -7.02 -5.12 -35.75
C VAL A 192 -6.79 -6.61 -35.98
N ARG A 193 -6.62 -7.03 -37.24
CA ARG A 193 -6.11 -8.37 -37.53
C ARG A 193 -4.63 -8.39 -37.14
N LEU A 194 -4.28 -9.21 -36.17
CA LEU A 194 -2.89 -9.42 -35.77
C LEU A 194 -2.14 -10.37 -36.73
N ASP A 195 -2.85 -10.97 -37.70
CA ASP A 195 -2.29 -11.92 -38.68
C ASP A 195 -2.17 -11.35 -40.11
N ASP A 196 -2.32 -10.03 -40.31
CA ASP A 196 -2.18 -9.45 -41.66
C ASP A 196 -0.70 -9.28 -42.03
N LEU A 197 -0.15 -10.31 -42.69
CA LEU A 197 1.20 -10.35 -43.26
C LEU A 197 1.32 -9.57 -44.59
N THR A 198 0.45 -8.60 -44.87
CA THR A 198 0.54 -7.84 -46.12
C THR A 198 1.66 -6.79 -46.01
N PRO A 199 2.73 -6.86 -46.84
CA PRO A 199 3.84 -5.91 -46.79
C PRO A 199 3.40 -4.49 -47.20
N PRO A 200 4.06 -3.44 -46.68
CA PRO A 200 3.62 -2.04 -46.75
C PRO A 200 3.66 -1.40 -48.16
N GLU A 201 3.96 -2.14 -49.21
CA GLU A 201 4.06 -1.62 -50.59
C GLU A 201 2.72 -1.67 -51.38
N GLN A 202 1.61 -2.08 -50.76
CA GLN A 202 0.28 -2.07 -51.39
C GLN A 202 -0.79 -1.32 -50.57
N LEU A 203 -0.40 -0.22 -49.93
CA LEU A 203 -1.31 0.82 -49.43
C LEU A 203 -1.17 2.11 -50.24
#